data_AF-A0A9X8Y8N7-F1
#
_entry.id   AF-A0A9X8Y8N7-F1
#
_cell.length_a   1.000
_cell.length_b   1.000
_cell.length_c   1.000
_cell.angle_alpha   90.00
_cell.angle_beta   90.00
_cell.angle_gamma   90.00
#
_symmetry.space_group_name_H-M   'P 1'
#
loop_
_entity.id
_entity.type
_entity.pdbx_description
1 polymer ?
#
loop_
_entity_poly.entity_id
_entity_poly.type
_entity_poly.pdbx_seq_one_letter_code
_entity_poly.pdbx_strand_id
1 'polypeptide(L)'
;MAQQDRMFDIPGFTYFSSGNDYTGGCHGFRYKLYLKDDLHAAWWEDDLCFEKCTIREEETFPADADGLTAAIAWLRERAPF
;
A
#
# COMPACT_ATOMS: atom_id res chain seq x y z
N MET A 1 -19.47 15.49 -6.69
CA MET A 1 -18.15 14.94 -7.04
C MET A 1 -17.61 14.22 -5.81
N ALA A 2 -17.01 13.05 -6.00
CA ALA A 2 -16.24 12.24 -5.04
C ALA A 2 -17.00 11.66 -3.82
N GLN A 3 -17.72 10.55 -4.03
CA GLN A 3 -18.00 9.57 -2.98
C GLN A 3 -17.36 8.25 -3.41
N GLN A 4 -16.04 8.12 -3.27
CA GLN A 4 -15.33 6.84 -3.28
C GLN A 4 -14.02 7.04 -2.51
N ASP A 5 -14.09 7.26 -1.21
CA ASP A 5 -12.89 7.51 -0.38
C ASP A 5 -13.00 6.78 0.97
N ARG A 6 -13.20 5.46 0.95
CA ARG A 6 -13.17 4.60 2.15
C ARG A 6 -12.69 3.17 1.91
N MET A 7 -11.97 2.91 0.80
CA MET A 7 -11.52 1.54 0.50
C MET A 7 -10.10 1.26 0.99
N PHE A 8 -9.28 2.30 1.13
CA PHE A 8 -7.94 2.25 1.70
C PHE A 8 -7.89 3.18 2.91
N ASP A 9 -8.16 2.67 4.11
CA ASP A 9 -8.01 3.41 5.37
C ASP A 9 -6.52 3.41 5.78
N ILE A 10 -5.67 3.87 4.87
CA ILE A 10 -4.22 3.91 5.09
C ILE A 10 -3.91 5.12 5.99
N PRO A 11 -3.18 4.93 7.10
CA PRO A 11 -2.82 6.01 8.00
C PRO A 11 -1.88 7.01 7.29
N GLY A 12 -1.83 8.25 7.80
CA GLY A 12 -0.94 9.27 7.25
C GLY A 12 0.55 8.92 7.36
N PHE A 13 1.40 9.66 6.66
CA PHE A 13 2.85 9.41 6.58
C PHE A 13 3.54 9.31 7.95
N THR A 14 3.05 10.02 8.96
CA THR A 14 3.56 9.98 10.34
C THR A 14 3.55 8.58 10.96
N TYR A 15 2.61 7.71 10.56
CA TYR A 15 2.55 6.31 11.00
C TYR A 15 3.77 5.53 10.51
N PHE A 16 4.10 5.70 9.22
CA PHE A 16 5.24 5.06 8.56
C PHE A 16 6.58 5.63 9.03
N SER A 17 6.66 6.95 9.20
CA SER A 17 7.84 7.63 9.74
C SER A 17 8.19 7.19 11.17
N SER A 18 7.20 6.67 11.91
CA SER A 18 7.41 6.09 13.24
C SER A 18 7.95 4.65 13.20
N GLY A 19 8.22 4.11 12.01
CA GLY A 19 8.74 2.75 11.80
C GLY A 19 7.67 1.65 11.74
N ASN A 20 6.40 2.02 11.57
CA ASN A 20 5.32 1.04 11.45
C ASN A 20 5.09 0.65 9.99
N ASP A 21 4.92 -0.64 9.74
CA ASP A 21 4.41 -1.16 8.48
C ASP A 21 2.87 -1.21 8.49
N TYR A 22 2.29 -1.06 7.31
CA TYR A 22 0.85 -1.16 7.10
C TYR A 22 0.56 -2.26 6.11
N THR A 23 -0.27 -3.21 6.49
CA THR A 23 -0.75 -4.26 5.59
C THR A 23 -2.26 -4.15 5.49
N GLY A 24 -2.77 -4.06 4.27
CA GLY A 24 -4.20 -4.04 4.01
C GLY A 24 -4.59 -5.08 2.96
N GLY A 25 -5.88 -5.25 2.78
CA GLY A 25 -6.39 -6.12 1.73
C GLY A 25 -7.87 -5.93 1.50
N CYS A 26 -8.29 -6.11 0.26
CA CYS A 26 -9.67 -5.99 -0.18
C CYS A 26 -9.97 -6.97 -1.31
N HIS A 27 -11.01 -7.81 -1.17
CA HIS A 27 -11.53 -8.69 -2.23
C HIS A 27 -10.49 -9.47 -3.06
N GLY A 28 -9.46 -10.05 -2.39
CA GLY A 28 -8.41 -10.82 -3.08
C GLY A 28 -7.22 -9.98 -3.56
N PHE A 29 -7.23 -8.67 -3.33
CA PHE A 29 -6.08 -7.79 -3.49
C PHE A 29 -5.48 -7.51 -2.13
N ARG A 30 -4.27 -7.98 -1.87
CA ARG A 30 -3.52 -7.72 -0.64
C ARG A 30 -2.40 -6.75 -0.95
N TYR A 31 -2.10 -5.86 -0.02
CA TYR A 31 -1.04 -4.88 -0.20
C TYR A 31 -0.34 -4.56 1.11
N LYS A 32 0.93 -4.15 0.99
CA LYS A 32 1.77 -3.75 2.10
C LYS A 32 2.49 -2.45 1.76
N LEU A 33 2.48 -1.53 2.70
CA LEU A 33 3.25 -0.30 2.70
C LEU A 33 4.24 -0.36 3.85
N TYR A 34 5.51 -0.12 3.56
CA TYR A 34 6.55 -0.14 4.58
C TYR A 34 7.64 0.87 4.26
N LEU A 35 8.15 1.54 5.29
CA LEU A 35 9.19 2.55 5.17
C LEU A 35 10.55 1.94 5.54
N LYS A 36 11.52 2.02 4.63
CA LYS A 36 12.93 1.73 4.89
C LYS A 36 13.74 3.01 4.66
N ASP A 37 14.52 3.05 3.59
CA ASP A 37 15.12 4.28 3.07
C ASP A 37 14.09 5.11 2.30
N ASP A 38 13.27 4.42 1.49
CA ASP A 38 12.14 4.96 0.73
C ASP A 38 10.83 4.28 1.17
N LEU A 39 9.69 4.81 0.71
CA LEU A 39 8.38 4.21 0.95
C LEU A 39 8.13 3.11 -0.09
N HIS A 40 8.04 1.86 0.35
CA HIS A 40 7.76 0.73 -0.52
C HIS A 40 6.27 0.39 -0.50
N ALA A 41 5.69 0.21 -1.68
CA ALA A 41 4.34 -0.33 -1.87
C ALA A 41 4.41 -1.64 -2.64
N ALA A 42 3.92 -2.72 -2.05
CA ALA A 42 3.88 -4.03 -2.67
C ALA A 42 2.44 -4.56 -2.65
N TRP A 43 2.05 -5.32 -3.68
CA TRP A 43 0.74 -5.98 -3.71
C TRP A 43 0.83 -7.42 -4.23
N TRP A 44 -0.17 -8.22 -3.86
CA TRP A 44 -0.28 -9.62 -4.25
C TRP A 44 -1.74 -10.08 -4.26
N GLU A 45 -2.03 -11.15 -5.02
CA GLU A 45 -3.39 -11.72 -5.15
C GLU A 45 -3.60 -12.99 -4.30
N ASP A 46 -2.52 -13.62 -3.87
CA ASP A 46 -2.58 -14.84 -3.05
C ASP A 46 -3.20 -14.56 -1.69
N ASP A 47 -4.02 -15.50 -1.18
CA ASP A 47 -4.57 -15.43 0.19
C ASP A 47 -3.52 -15.79 1.27
N LEU A 48 -2.25 -15.82 0.88
CA LEU A 48 -1.11 -16.10 1.75
C LEU A 48 -0.61 -14.81 2.42
N CYS A 49 -0.11 -14.94 3.65
CA CYS A 49 0.60 -13.85 4.34
C CYS A 49 1.80 -13.38 3.51
N PHE A 50 2.19 -12.11 3.67
CA PHE A 50 3.27 -11.45 2.90
C PHE A 50 4.57 -12.26 2.79
N GLU A 51 4.94 -13.02 3.82
CA GLU A 51 6.15 -13.86 3.83
C GLU A 51 6.06 -15.12 2.96
N LYS A 52 4.86 -15.52 2.55
CA LYS A 52 4.56 -16.73 1.77
C LYS A 52 3.92 -16.44 0.43
N CYS A 53 3.50 -15.19 0.18
CA CYS A 53 2.88 -14.81 -1.07
C CYS A 53 3.93 -14.54 -2.16
N THR A 54 3.52 -14.72 -3.41
CA THR A 54 4.29 -14.20 -4.54
C THR A 54 3.90 -12.75 -4.74
N ILE A 55 4.79 -11.82 -4.39
CA ILE A 55 4.57 -10.39 -4.68
C ILE A 55 4.40 -10.23 -6.19
N ARG A 56 3.30 -9.60 -6.60
CA ARG A 56 2.99 -9.37 -8.01
C ARG A 56 3.82 -8.23 -8.55
N GLU A 57 3.71 -7.07 -7.91
CA GLU A 57 4.55 -5.92 -8.18
C GLU A 57 4.88 -5.21 -6.87
N GLU A 58 6.04 -4.56 -6.88
CA GLU A 58 6.51 -3.68 -5.84
C GLU A 58 7.05 -2.41 -6.50
N GLU A 59 6.74 -1.26 -5.92
CA GLU A 59 7.27 0.03 -6.36
C GLU A 59 7.71 0.86 -5.15
N THR A 60 8.71 1.71 -5.37
CA THR A 60 9.30 2.60 -4.38
C THR A 60 8.93 4.04 -4.65
N PHE A 61 8.56 4.74 -3.59
CA PHE A 61 8.13 6.13 -3.60
C PHE A 61 8.96 6.93 -2.60
N PRO A 62 9.03 8.26 -2.77
CA PRO A 62 9.67 9.12 -1.79
C PRO A 62 9.11 8.92 -0.37
N ALA A 63 10.00 8.95 0.63
CA ALA A 63 9.64 8.87 2.04
C ALA A 63 9.01 10.18 2.55
N ASP A 64 7.88 10.57 1.98
CA ASP A 64 7.13 11.76 2.35
C ASP A 64 5.63 11.62 2.04
N ALA A 65 4.86 12.65 2.38
CA ALA A 65 3.40 12.64 2.20
C ALA A 65 2.98 12.59 0.73
N ASP A 66 3.81 13.11 -0.18
CA ASP A 66 3.54 13.07 -1.62
C ASP A 66 3.79 11.66 -2.15
N GLY A 67 4.91 11.05 -1.76
CA GLY A 67 5.19 9.65 -2.03
C GLY A 67 4.15 8.69 -1.48
N LEU A 68 3.61 8.94 -0.28
CA LEU A 68 2.48 8.16 0.25
C LEU A 68 1.23 8.31 -0.62
N THR A 69 0.92 9.52 -1.07
CA THR A 69 -0.23 9.78 -1.94
C THR A 69 -0.07 9.05 -3.29
N ALA A 70 1.14 9.08 -3.86
CA ALA A 70 1.49 8.35 -5.08
C ALA A 70 1.39 6.83 -4.89
N ALA A 71 1.90 6.29 -3.77
CA ALA A 71 1.80 4.88 -3.43
C ALA A 71 0.35 4.40 -3.31
N ILE A 72 -0.51 5.20 -2.67
CA ILE A 72 -1.94 4.91 -2.56
C ILE A 72 -2.61 4.92 -3.93
N ALA A 73 -2.30 5.90 -4.78
CA ALA A 73 -2.83 5.98 -6.14
C ALA A 73 -2.40 4.75 -6.98
N TRP A 74 -1.13 4.38 -6.90
CA TRP A 74 -0.56 3.22 -7.60
C TRP A 74 -1.22 1.90 -7.19
N LEU A 75 -1.50 1.72 -5.89
CA LEU A 75 -2.24 0.57 -5.37
C LEU A 75 -3.69 0.57 -5.86
N ARG A 76 -4.33 1.74 -5.93
CA ARG A 76 -5.70 1.87 -6.46
C ARG A 76 -5.76 1.47 -7.93
N GLU A 77 -4.81 1.88 -8.77
CA GLU A 77 -4.82 1.52 -10.21
C GLU A 77 -4.78 0.00 -10.47
N ARG A 78 -4.23 -0.78 -9.52
CA ARG A 78 -4.07 -2.24 -9.63
C ARG A 78 -5.14 -3.03 -8.89
N ALA A 79 -5.81 -2.40 -7.94
CA ALA A 79 -6.89 -3.04 -7.23
C ALA A 79 -8.04 -3.35 -8.21
N PRO A 80 -8.54 -4.60 -8.24
CA PRO A 80 -9.63 -4.99 -9.12
C PRO A 80 -10.93 -4.37 -8.60
N PHE A 81 -11.29 -3.20 -9.13
CA PHE A 81 -12.57 -2.53 -8.89
C PHE A 81 -13.56 -2.77 -10.03
#